data_AF-A0A401RG24-F1
#
_entry.id   AF-A0A401RG24-F1
#
_cell.length_a   1.000
_cell.length_b   1.000
_cell.length_c   1.000
_cell.angle_alpha   90.00
_cell.angle_beta   90.00
_cell.angle_gamma   90.00
#
_symmetry.space_group_name_H-M   'P 1'
#
loop_
_entity.id
_entity.type
_entity.pdbx_description
1 polymer ?
#
loop_
_entity_poly.entity_id
_entity_poly.type
_entity_poly.pdbx_seq_one_letter_code
_entity_poly.pdbx_strand_id
1 'polypeptide(L)'
;MWCLGFTGCLAILQRCKWCTNCPEGACISSNSSCTKENDCRINQREIFVAGNCSEISCEASDCAKCTASGKCMWTRQFKRTGETRRILSVSPAYDWTCFSHSLRNVSPMPVESCPPEPCPRPCHTLTSCAECLSSNGSDGGWQQCVWSLALQQCMSPSFLPLRCAAGMCGRLLKGQRASCNLSCASYQQCSHCIRHSHCGWCATHGHNGIGRCIQGGLNGTQDGTYTGLQGQSHCNP
;
A
#
# COMPACT_ATOMS: atom_id res chain seq x y z
N MET A 1 4.42 15.29 3.85
CA MET A 1 5.33 15.08 4.99
C MET A 1 6.26 16.26 5.23
N TRP A 2 6.10 17.35 4.46
CA TRP A 2 6.99 18.50 4.53
C TRP A 2 6.41 19.50 5.52
N CYS A 3 5.12 19.82 5.41
CA CYS A 3 4.37 20.50 6.48
C CYS A 3 4.01 19.59 7.67
N LEU A 4 4.18 18.26 7.61
CA LEU A 4 4.13 17.42 8.81
C LEU A 4 5.35 17.64 9.72
N GLY A 5 6.47 18.08 9.14
CA GLY A 5 7.60 18.62 9.90
C GLY A 5 7.18 19.85 10.73
N PHE A 6 6.13 20.57 10.33
CA PHE A 6 5.56 21.66 11.12
C PHE A 6 4.79 21.18 12.36
N THR A 7 4.16 20.00 12.33
CA THR A 7 3.57 19.40 13.53
C THR A 7 4.67 19.02 14.54
N GLY A 8 5.82 18.54 14.05
CA GLY A 8 7.04 18.37 14.85
C GLY A 8 7.63 19.71 15.35
N CYS A 9 7.58 20.75 14.52
CA CYS A 9 7.98 22.12 14.84
C CYS A 9 7.15 22.70 16.01
N LEU A 10 5.83 22.48 16.01
CA LEU A 10 4.91 22.83 17.09
C LEU A 10 5.11 22.00 18.36
N ALA A 11 5.50 20.72 18.21
CA ALA A 11 5.81 19.85 19.35
C ALA A 11 7.12 20.24 20.05
N ILE A 12 8.05 20.90 19.33
CA ILE A 12 9.38 21.23 19.85
C ILE A 12 9.43 22.59 20.56
N LEU A 13 8.55 23.56 20.26
CA LEU A 13 8.26 24.76 21.08
C LEU A 13 7.19 25.57 20.34
N GLN A 14 6.27 26.24 21.04
CA GLN A 14 5.35 27.28 20.49
C GLN A 14 6.08 28.54 19.95
N ARG A 15 7.36 28.40 19.59
CA ARG A 15 8.30 29.46 19.21
C ARG A 15 8.97 29.18 17.88
N CYS A 16 8.33 28.41 17.02
CA CYS A 16 8.87 28.11 15.70
C CYS A 16 7.88 28.51 14.61
N LYS A 17 8.39 28.77 13.41
CA LYS A 17 7.61 29.11 12.22
C LYS A 17 8.09 28.29 11.03
N TRP A 18 7.19 28.05 10.09
CA TRP A 18 7.49 27.36 8.84
C TRP A 18 7.68 28.35 7.70
N CYS A 19 8.82 28.24 7.04
CA CYS A 19 9.14 28.95 5.82
C CYS A 19 8.64 28.14 4.62
N THR A 20 7.55 28.60 3.99
CA THR A 20 6.96 27.95 2.80
C THR A 20 7.33 28.70 1.51
N ASN A 21 6.76 28.28 0.38
CA ASN A 21 7.03 28.72 -1.01
C ASN A 21 8.40 28.34 -1.58
N CYS A 22 9.27 27.68 -0.81
CA CYS A 22 10.49 27.09 -1.36
C CYS A 22 10.23 25.67 -1.90
N PRO A 23 11.12 25.15 -2.76
CA PRO A 23 11.16 23.72 -3.08
C PRO A 23 11.18 22.82 -1.85
N GLU A 24 12.00 23.23 -0.87
CA GLU A 24 12.18 22.59 0.43
C GLU A 24 11.79 23.61 1.49
N GLY A 25 10.75 23.31 2.26
CA GLY A 25 10.34 24.14 3.39
C GLY A 25 11.24 23.88 4.60
N ALA A 26 11.28 24.84 5.52
CA ALA A 26 12.09 24.74 6.74
C ALA A 26 11.30 25.20 7.96
N CYS A 27 11.46 24.48 9.07
CA CYS A 27 11.04 24.91 10.40
C CYS A 27 12.21 25.66 11.04
N ILE A 28 11.99 26.92 11.41
CA ILE A 28 13.00 27.75 12.07
C ILE A 28 12.42 28.40 13.33
N SER A 29 13.26 29.02 14.15
CA SER A 29 12.81 29.81 15.29
C SER A 29 11.91 30.97 14.85
N SER A 30 10.91 31.32 15.66
CA SER A 30 9.96 32.40 15.39
C SER A 30 10.65 33.75 15.16
N ASN A 31 11.78 33.96 15.84
CA ASN A 31 12.57 35.20 15.80
C ASN A 31 13.57 35.24 14.64
N SER A 32 13.83 34.09 14.01
CA SER A 32 14.75 33.97 12.88
C SER A 32 14.10 34.44 11.57
N SER A 33 14.88 34.75 10.54
CA SER A 33 14.34 35.17 9.24
C SER A 33 14.38 34.03 8.23
N CYS A 34 13.25 33.73 7.58
CA CYS A 34 13.20 32.70 6.53
C CYS A 34 14.18 32.96 5.40
N THR A 35 14.31 34.21 4.98
CA THR A 35 15.23 34.63 3.90
C THR A 35 16.71 34.56 4.27
N LYS A 36 17.04 34.36 5.55
CA LYS A 36 18.43 34.21 6.01
C LYS A 36 18.77 32.76 6.30
N GLU A 37 17.88 32.05 7.00
CA GLU A 37 18.13 30.66 7.42
C GLU A 37 17.72 29.62 6.37
N ASN A 38 16.80 29.96 5.46
CA ASN A 38 16.36 29.11 4.36
C ASN A 38 16.27 29.91 3.06
N ASP A 39 17.37 30.55 2.64
CA ASP A 39 17.38 31.36 1.42
C ASP A 39 17.22 30.47 0.17
N CYS A 40 16.06 30.56 -0.48
CA CYS A 40 15.77 29.92 -1.75
C CYS A 40 15.54 30.92 -2.90
N ARG A 41 15.93 32.20 -2.72
CA ARG A 41 15.75 33.30 -3.68
C ARG A 41 14.31 33.51 -4.18
N ILE A 42 13.33 33.15 -3.36
CA ILE A 42 11.90 33.30 -3.62
C ILE A 42 11.29 34.06 -2.44
N ASN A 43 10.20 34.80 -2.68
CA ASN A 43 9.40 35.40 -1.62
C ASN A 43 8.72 34.31 -0.79
N GLN A 44 9.33 34.01 0.36
CA GLN A 44 8.83 33.05 1.33
C GLN A 44 7.67 33.62 2.13
N ARG A 45 6.77 32.73 2.55
CA ARG A 45 5.70 33.05 3.51
C ARG A 45 6.00 32.34 4.83
N GLU A 46 5.69 33.03 5.92
CA GLU A 46 5.83 32.50 7.27
C GLU A 46 4.49 31.92 7.74
N ILE A 47 4.51 30.68 8.24
CA ILE A 47 3.36 29.99 8.79
C ILE A 47 3.61 29.69 10.26
N PHE A 48 2.72 30.19 11.12
CA PHE A 48 2.77 30.00 12.58
C PHE A 48 1.75 28.98 13.10
N VAL A 49 0.79 28.57 12.26
CA VAL A 49 -0.30 27.65 12.63
C VAL A 49 -0.45 26.59 11.55
N ALA A 50 -0.56 25.33 11.96
CA ALA A 50 -0.43 24.19 11.04
C ALA A 50 -1.55 24.20 10.01
N GLY A 51 -2.78 24.52 10.43
CA GLY A 51 -3.94 24.61 9.55
C GLY A 51 -3.80 25.60 8.39
N ASN A 52 -2.82 26.51 8.42
CA ASN A 52 -2.56 27.45 7.32
C ASN A 52 -1.61 26.88 6.24
N CYS A 53 -1.19 25.62 6.39
CA CYS A 53 -0.40 24.90 5.40
C CYS A 53 -1.30 24.39 4.27
N SER A 54 -0.99 24.78 3.03
CA SER A 54 -1.72 24.35 1.84
C SER A 54 -1.66 22.84 1.60
N GLU A 55 -0.60 22.17 2.09
CA GLU A 55 -0.45 20.71 2.03
C GLU A 55 -1.56 19.97 2.80
N ILE A 56 -2.05 20.55 3.91
CA ILE A 56 -3.04 19.93 4.81
C ILE A 56 -4.46 20.04 4.24
N SER A 57 -4.74 21.05 3.41
CA SER A 57 -6.07 21.27 2.82
C SER A 57 -6.61 20.07 2.03
N CYS A 58 -5.70 19.28 1.44
CA CYS A 58 -6.03 18.05 0.72
C CYS A 58 -5.19 16.88 1.25
N GLU A 59 -5.10 16.73 2.56
CA GLU A 59 -4.48 15.56 3.20
C GLU A 59 -5.57 14.52 3.52
N ALA A 60 -5.48 13.36 2.87
CA ALA A 60 -6.37 12.24 3.12
C ALA A 60 -5.64 10.93 2.83
N SER A 61 -5.98 9.89 3.59
CA SER A 61 -5.41 8.54 3.43
C SER A 61 -6.28 7.60 2.60
N ASP A 62 -7.51 8.01 2.26
CA ASP A 62 -8.42 7.24 1.43
C ASP A 62 -9.20 8.16 0.48
N CYS A 63 -9.67 7.57 -0.62
CA CYS A 63 -10.34 8.30 -1.68
C CYS A 63 -11.59 9.03 -1.20
N ALA A 64 -12.42 8.39 -0.37
CA ALA A 64 -13.68 8.97 0.10
C ALA A 64 -13.44 10.23 0.94
N LYS A 65 -12.47 10.19 1.87
CA LYS A 65 -12.07 11.38 2.63
C LYS A 65 -11.48 12.47 1.75
N CYS A 66 -10.68 12.11 0.75
CA CYS A 66 -10.11 13.09 -0.18
C CYS A 66 -11.21 13.85 -0.94
N THR A 67 -12.19 13.12 -1.48
CA THR A 67 -13.23 13.71 -2.34
C THR A 67 -14.36 14.38 -1.57
N ALA A 68 -14.51 14.10 -0.27
CA ALA A 68 -15.59 14.64 0.57
C ALA A 68 -15.71 16.17 0.53
N SER A 69 -14.60 16.90 0.38
CA SER A 69 -14.60 18.38 0.34
C SER A 69 -15.01 18.97 -1.02
N GLY A 70 -15.01 18.16 -2.09
CA GLY A 70 -15.20 18.61 -3.48
C GLY A 70 -14.08 19.49 -4.05
N LYS A 71 -13.07 19.86 -3.24
CA LYS A 71 -11.94 20.72 -3.65
C LYS A 71 -10.68 19.93 -3.99
N CYS A 72 -10.67 18.65 -3.64
CA CYS A 72 -9.54 17.76 -3.83
C CYS A 72 -9.88 16.61 -4.77
N MET A 73 -8.84 16.01 -5.33
CA MET A 73 -8.89 14.89 -6.24
C MET A 73 -7.88 13.83 -5.80
N TRP A 74 -8.27 12.58 -5.96
CA TRP A 74 -7.46 11.40 -5.69
C TRP A 74 -6.85 10.90 -7.00
N THR A 75 -5.52 10.84 -7.09
CA THR A 75 -4.83 10.50 -8.34
C THR A 75 -3.48 9.80 -8.10
N ARG A 76 -2.99 9.11 -9.13
CA ARG A 76 -1.70 8.39 -9.19
C ARG A 76 -0.72 8.99 -10.19
N GLN A 77 -1.07 10.08 -10.85
CA GLN A 77 -0.21 10.72 -11.85
C GLN A 77 0.66 11.82 -11.25
N PHE A 78 0.25 12.42 -10.14
CA PHE A 78 1.06 13.39 -9.43
C PHE A 78 1.77 12.74 -8.25
N LYS A 79 3.04 13.11 -8.04
CA LYS A 79 3.79 12.79 -6.83
C LYS A 79 4.41 14.05 -6.26
N ARG A 80 4.25 14.26 -4.95
CA ARG A 80 4.94 15.35 -4.23
C ARG A 80 6.42 14.97 -4.07
N THR A 81 7.32 15.86 -4.49
CA THR A 81 8.78 15.68 -4.32
C THR A 81 9.41 16.75 -3.44
N GLY A 82 8.64 17.77 -3.08
CA GLY A 82 8.98 18.78 -2.08
C GLY A 82 7.73 19.50 -1.62
N GLU A 83 7.90 20.62 -0.92
CA GLU A 83 6.80 21.47 -0.44
C GLU A 83 5.98 22.04 -1.62
N THR A 84 6.69 22.63 -2.58
CA THR A 84 6.11 23.21 -3.80
C THR A 84 6.34 22.37 -5.05
N ARG A 85 7.29 21.44 -5.01
CA ARG A 85 7.64 20.59 -6.16
C ARG A 85 6.71 19.38 -6.27
N ARG A 86 6.18 19.19 -7.48
CA ARG A 86 5.41 18.02 -7.88
C ARG A 86 5.96 17.52 -9.20
N ILE A 87 5.94 16.21 -9.38
CA ILE A 87 6.23 15.58 -10.68
C ILE A 87 4.94 14.95 -11.20
N LEU A 88 4.81 14.96 -12.52
CA LEU A 88 3.68 14.42 -13.26
C LEU A 88 4.15 13.27 -14.13
N SER A 89 3.41 12.16 -14.11
CA SER A 89 3.62 11.02 -14.99
C SER A 89 2.54 10.98 -16.07
N VAL A 90 2.94 10.58 -17.28
CA VAL A 90 2.06 10.40 -18.44
C VAL A 90 0.99 9.35 -18.15
N SER A 91 1.35 8.31 -17.41
CA SER A 91 0.44 7.26 -16.95
C SER A 91 0.36 7.21 -15.41
N PRO A 92 -0.69 6.60 -14.83
CA PRO A 92 -0.84 6.46 -13.39
C PRO A 92 0.22 5.49 -12.82
N ALA A 93 1.38 6.04 -12.46
CA ALA A 93 2.58 5.27 -12.10
C ALA A 93 2.94 5.37 -10.61
N TYR A 94 2.31 6.30 -9.89
CA TYR A 94 2.59 6.52 -8.49
C TYR A 94 1.53 5.93 -7.57
N ASP A 95 1.88 5.89 -6.30
CA ASP A 95 0.97 5.67 -5.19
C ASP A 95 -0.13 6.74 -5.14
N TRP A 96 -1.31 6.35 -4.64
CA TRP A 96 -2.45 7.25 -4.58
C TRP A 96 -2.16 8.43 -3.64
N THR A 97 -2.45 9.63 -4.11
CA THR A 97 -2.28 10.85 -3.33
C THR A 97 -3.47 11.78 -3.51
N CYS A 98 -3.83 12.50 -2.45
CA CYS A 98 -4.83 13.56 -2.49
C CYS A 98 -4.19 14.91 -2.86
N PHE A 99 -4.77 15.57 -3.85
CA PHE A 99 -4.29 16.84 -4.39
C PHE A 99 -5.44 17.82 -4.60
N SER A 100 -5.14 19.11 -4.66
CA SER A 100 -6.14 20.11 -5.07
C SER A 100 -6.60 19.86 -6.51
N HIS A 101 -7.90 19.96 -6.75
CA HIS A 101 -8.49 19.82 -8.10
C HIS A 101 -7.95 20.90 -9.07
N SER A 102 -7.47 22.04 -8.56
CA SER A 102 -6.85 23.09 -9.39
C SER A 102 -5.63 22.60 -10.19
N LEU A 103 -4.91 21.57 -9.72
CA LEU A 103 -3.77 21.00 -10.45
C LEU A 103 -4.18 20.31 -11.75
N ARG A 104 -5.42 19.82 -11.83
CA ARG A 104 -5.97 19.23 -13.06
C ARG A 104 -6.08 20.26 -14.18
N ASN A 105 -6.46 21.50 -13.85
CA ASN A 105 -6.69 22.57 -14.84
C ASN A 105 -5.40 23.11 -15.45
N VAL A 106 -4.28 23.02 -14.73
CA VAL A 106 -2.96 23.48 -15.18
C VAL A 106 -2.08 22.33 -15.69
N SER A 107 -2.61 21.11 -15.73
CA SER A 107 -1.90 19.93 -16.21
C SER A 107 -1.77 19.98 -17.75
N PRO A 108 -0.59 19.73 -18.32
CA PRO A 108 -0.41 19.66 -19.77
C PRO A 108 -1.03 18.40 -20.42
N MET A 109 -1.57 17.49 -19.61
CA MET A 109 -2.12 16.21 -20.04
C MET A 109 -3.33 15.78 -19.20
N PRO A 110 -4.20 14.90 -19.74
CA PRO A 110 -5.34 14.38 -19.00
C PRO A 110 -4.91 13.70 -17.69
N VAL A 111 -5.60 14.05 -16.61
CA VAL A 111 -5.37 13.49 -15.29
C VAL A 111 -6.50 12.52 -14.96
N GLU A 112 -6.17 11.25 -14.81
CA GLU A 112 -7.00 10.22 -14.19
C GLU A 112 -7.11 10.52 -12.71
N SER A 113 -8.33 10.85 -12.28
CA SER A 113 -8.61 11.24 -10.91
C SER A 113 -10.04 10.92 -10.48
N CYS A 114 -10.22 10.81 -9.18
CA CYS A 114 -11.53 10.77 -8.55
C CYS A 114 -11.72 12.08 -7.74
N PRO A 115 -12.71 12.93 -8.06
CA PRO A 115 -13.54 12.95 -9.28
C PRO A 115 -12.73 13.25 -10.56
N PRO A 116 -13.23 12.96 -11.78
CA PRO A 116 -14.62 12.58 -12.10
C PRO A 116 -14.94 11.09 -11.96
N GLU A 117 -13.92 10.21 -11.99
CA GLU A 117 -14.15 8.77 -11.86
C GLU A 117 -14.61 8.42 -10.44
N PRO A 118 -15.39 7.33 -10.26
CA PRO A 118 -15.76 6.86 -8.94
C PRO A 118 -14.52 6.42 -8.17
N CYS A 119 -14.54 6.58 -6.84
CA CYS A 119 -13.48 6.05 -5.99
C CYS A 119 -13.33 4.53 -6.18
N PRO A 120 -12.10 4.01 -6.31
CA PRO A 120 -11.87 2.57 -6.34
C PRO A 120 -12.40 1.90 -5.06
N ARG A 121 -12.66 0.60 -5.13
CA ARG A 121 -13.10 -0.18 -3.96
C ARG A 121 -11.95 -0.32 -2.95
N PRO A 122 -12.17 -0.10 -1.64
CA PRO A 122 -11.16 -0.33 -0.62
C PRO A 122 -10.74 -1.79 -0.56
N CYS A 123 -9.47 -2.04 -0.28
CA CYS A 123 -8.90 -3.39 -0.34
C CYS A 123 -9.68 -4.38 0.54
N HIS A 124 -10.05 -3.98 1.76
CA HIS A 124 -10.78 -4.84 2.71
C HIS A 124 -12.18 -5.27 2.24
N THR A 125 -12.75 -4.62 1.22
CA THR A 125 -14.05 -4.97 0.64
C THR A 125 -13.94 -6.02 -0.48
N LEU A 126 -12.72 -6.36 -0.90
CA LEU A 126 -12.45 -7.34 -1.95
C LEU A 126 -12.32 -8.73 -1.32
N THR A 127 -13.22 -9.64 -1.68
CA THR A 127 -13.35 -10.97 -1.05
C THR A 127 -12.66 -12.08 -1.85
N SER A 128 -12.20 -11.79 -3.06
CA SER A 128 -11.49 -12.73 -3.92
C SER A 128 -10.03 -12.33 -4.07
N CYS A 129 -9.12 -13.31 -3.99
CA CYS A 129 -7.70 -13.09 -4.27
C CYS A 129 -7.50 -12.42 -5.64
N ALA A 130 -8.23 -12.89 -6.64
CA ALA A 130 -8.10 -12.38 -8.00
C ALA A 130 -8.49 -10.91 -8.10
N GLU A 131 -9.59 -10.52 -7.46
CA GLU A 131 -10.01 -9.12 -7.40
C GLU A 131 -9.02 -8.27 -6.61
N CYS A 132 -8.53 -8.80 -5.49
CA CYS A 132 -7.54 -8.14 -4.64
C CYS A 132 -6.27 -7.79 -5.42
N LEU A 133 -5.70 -8.77 -6.12
CA LEU A 133 -4.45 -8.60 -6.88
C LEU A 133 -4.65 -7.77 -8.16
N SER A 134 -5.86 -7.69 -8.70
CA SER A 134 -6.18 -6.81 -9.83
C SER A 134 -6.54 -5.37 -9.41
N SER A 135 -6.70 -5.10 -8.13
CA SER A 135 -7.08 -3.77 -7.65
C SER A 135 -5.86 -2.85 -7.47
N ASN A 136 -6.01 -1.61 -7.91
CA ASN A 136 -5.04 -0.53 -7.65
C ASN A 136 -5.16 0.03 -6.22
N GLY A 137 -6.01 -0.53 -5.37
CA GLY A 137 -6.29 -0.02 -4.03
C GLY A 137 -7.09 1.29 -4.03
N SER A 138 -7.64 1.67 -2.88
CA SER A 138 -8.34 2.95 -2.69
C SER A 138 -8.02 3.64 -1.37
N ASP A 139 -7.17 3.02 -0.56
CA ASP A 139 -6.95 3.33 0.84
C ASP A 139 -5.49 3.11 1.22
N GLY A 140 -5.02 3.88 2.21
CA GLY A 140 -3.66 3.85 2.71
C GLY A 140 -2.63 4.47 1.76
N GLY A 141 -3.06 5.09 0.65
CA GLY A 141 -2.18 5.72 -0.34
C GLY A 141 -1.42 4.74 -1.24
N TRP A 142 -1.77 3.44 -1.27
CA TRP A 142 -1.02 2.45 -2.04
C TRP A 142 -1.66 2.14 -3.38
N GLN A 143 -0.85 2.03 -4.43
CA GLN A 143 -1.32 1.64 -5.77
C GLN A 143 -1.63 0.14 -5.95
N GLN A 144 -1.76 -0.62 -4.86
CA GLN A 144 -2.01 -2.06 -4.90
C GLN A 144 -2.56 -2.56 -3.56
N CYS A 145 -3.37 -3.61 -3.62
CA CYS A 145 -3.76 -4.37 -2.45
C CYS A 145 -2.84 -5.59 -2.23
N VAL A 146 -2.99 -6.22 -1.06
CA VAL A 146 -2.24 -7.43 -0.67
C VAL A 146 -3.23 -8.48 -0.19
N TRP A 147 -3.08 -9.71 -0.67
CA TRP A 147 -3.92 -10.84 -0.26
C TRP A 147 -3.20 -11.74 0.75
N SER A 148 -3.84 -12.04 1.88
CA SER A 148 -3.37 -13.06 2.82
C SER A 148 -4.03 -14.39 2.51
N LEU A 149 -3.21 -15.42 2.24
CA LEU A 149 -3.72 -16.79 2.05
C LEU A 149 -4.22 -17.40 3.36
N ALA A 150 -3.55 -17.12 4.48
CA ALA A 150 -3.92 -17.68 5.77
C ALA A 150 -5.25 -17.12 6.27
N LEU A 151 -5.48 -15.82 6.09
CA LEU A 151 -6.70 -15.15 6.54
C LEU A 151 -7.81 -15.10 5.48
N GLN A 152 -7.49 -15.41 4.22
CA GLN A 152 -8.38 -15.22 3.07
C GLN A 152 -8.95 -13.79 3.02
N GLN A 153 -8.07 -12.80 3.23
CA GLN A 153 -8.44 -11.39 3.34
C GLN A 153 -7.56 -10.52 2.46
N CYS A 154 -8.19 -9.56 1.79
CA CYS A 154 -7.51 -8.50 1.06
C CYS A 154 -7.32 -7.29 1.97
N MET A 155 -6.13 -6.68 1.94
CA MET A 155 -5.76 -5.59 2.83
C MET A 155 -4.92 -4.55 2.10
N SER A 156 -4.99 -3.30 2.54
CA SER A 156 -4.03 -2.29 2.12
C SER A 156 -2.69 -2.51 2.83
N PRO A 157 -1.54 -2.24 2.17
CA PRO A 157 -0.24 -2.45 2.79
C PRO A 157 -0.06 -1.71 4.13
N SER A 158 -0.67 -0.54 4.29
CA SER A 158 -0.66 0.23 5.56
C SER A 158 -1.29 -0.51 6.74
N PHE A 159 -2.20 -1.45 6.49
CA PHE A 159 -2.87 -2.22 7.55
C PHE A 159 -2.08 -3.47 7.98
N LEU A 160 -1.12 -3.92 7.17
CA LEU A 160 -0.36 -5.14 7.42
C LEU A 160 0.40 -5.14 8.75
N PRO A 161 1.09 -4.07 9.19
CA PRO A 161 1.81 -4.09 10.46
C PRO A 161 0.89 -4.36 11.67
N LEU A 162 -0.36 -3.87 11.61
CA LEU A 162 -1.34 -4.05 12.67
C LEU A 162 -1.98 -5.44 12.59
N ARG A 163 -2.34 -5.89 11.39
CA ARG A 163 -3.09 -7.15 11.20
C ARG A 163 -2.21 -8.40 11.18
N CYS A 164 -0.97 -8.26 10.73
CA CYS A 164 -0.02 -9.36 10.51
C CYS A 164 1.04 -9.47 11.62
N ALA A 165 0.83 -8.77 12.74
CA ALA A 165 1.66 -8.93 13.94
C ALA A 165 1.78 -10.41 14.31
N ALA A 166 2.95 -10.83 14.81
CA ALA A 166 3.25 -12.23 15.12
C ALA A 166 3.09 -13.21 13.94
N GLY A 167 3.07 -12.74 12.68
CA GLY A 167 3.02 -13.61 11.50
C GLY A 167 1.64 -14.18 11.16
N MET A 168 0.57 -13.67 11.79
CA MET A 168 -0.81 -14.19 11.61
C MET A 168 -1.32 -14.21 10.16
N CYS A 169 -0.80 -13.33 9.30
CA CYS A 169 -1.20 -13.29 7.90
C CYS A 169 -0.57 -14.38 7.03
N GLY A 170 0.40 -15.14 7.55
CA GLY A 170 1.15 -16.13 6.78
C GLY A 170 1.73 -15.54 5.49
N ARG A 171 1.56 -16.25 4.38
CA ARG A 171 2.03 -15.80 3.06
C ARG A 171 1.11 -14.70 2.51
N LEU A 172 1.74 -13.60 2.11
CA LEU A 172 1.11 -12.47 1.45
C LEU A 172 1.40 -12.49 -0.05
N LEU A 173 0.37 -12.27 -0.87
CA LEU A 173 0.47 -12.15 -2.32
C LEU A 173 0.33 -10.69 -2.75
N LYS A 174 1.13 -10.29 -3.73
CA LYS A 174 1.13 -8.96 -4.34
C LYS A 174 1.29 -9.11 -5.86
N GLY A 175 0.81 -8.15 -6.63
CA GLY A 175 1.04 -8.13 -8.08
C GLY A 175 0.00 -8.93 -8.87
N GLN A 176 0.44 -9.93 -9.64
CA GLN A 176 -0.38 -10.51 -10.70
C GLN A 176 -1.46 -11.49 -10.20
N ARG A 177 -2.64 -11.44 -10.83
CA ARG A 177 -3.78 -12.37 -10.59
C ARG A 177 -3.40 -13.85 -10.71
N ALA A 178 -2.41 -14.18 -11.55
CA ALA A 178 -1.89 -15.54 -11.68
C ALA A 178 -1.35 -16.12 -10.36
N SER A 179 -0.88 -15.27 -9.45
CA SER A 179 -0.39 -15.68 -8.14
C SER A 179 -1.49 -16.20 -7.21
N CYS A 180 -2.77 -16.07 -7.57
CA CYS A 180 -3.88 -16.66 -6.82
C CYS A 180 -4.05 -18.15 -7.12
N ASN A 181 -3.64 -18.63 -8.30
CA ASN A 181 -3.76 -20.03 -8.66
C ASN A 181 -2.52 -20.80 -8.19
N LEU A 182 -2.46 -21.00 -6.88
CA LEU A 182 -1.40 -21.73 -6.19
C LEU A 182 -1.80 -23.18 -5.93
N SER A 183 -2.43 -23.82 -6.92
CA SER A 183 -2.79 -25.23 -6.78
C SER A 183 -1.52 -26.06 -6.65
N CYS A 184 -1.27 -26.56 -5.43
CA CYS A 184 -0.16 -27.45 -5.15
C CYS A 184 -0.16 -28.68 -6.06
N ALA A 185 -1.34 -29.14 -6.51
CA ALA A 185 -1.49 -30.26 -7.42
C ALA A 185 -0.79 -30.09 -8.78
N SER A 186 -0.39 -28.86 -9.14
CA SER A 186 0.41 -28.60 -10.35
C SER A 186 1.87 -29.08 -10.23
N TYR A 187 2.39 -29.28 -9.02
CA TYR A 187 3.77 -29.76 -8.81
C TYR A 187 3.82 -31.29 -8.77
N GLN A 188 4.42 -31.90 -9.80
CA GLN A 188 4.58 -33.36 -9.91
C GLN A 188 5.88 -33.89 -9.29
N GLN A 189 6.72 -33.02 -8.74
CA GLN A 189 7.98 -33.42 -8.11
C GLN A 189 8.04 -32.87 -6.68
N CYS A 190 8.46 -33.72 -5.74
CA CYS A 190 8.60 -33.38 -4.32
C CYS A 190 9.43 -32.10 -4.12
N SER A 191 10.59 -32.00 -4.75
CA SER A 191 11.51 -30.86 -4.64
C SER A 191 10.90 -29.52 -5.09
N HIS A 192 9.97 -29.54 -6.06
CA HIS A 192 9.24 -28.35 -6.50
C HIS A 192 8.04 -28.04 -5.58
N CYS A 193 7.39 -29.08 -5.07
CA CYS A 193 6.29 -28.96 -4.11
C CYS A 193 6.75 -28.31 -2.79
N ILE A 194 7.77 -28.86 -2.13
CA ILE A 194 8.22 -28.45 -0.79
C ILE A 194 8.96 -27.10 -0.76
N ARG A 195 9.33 -26.55 -1.92
CA ARG A 195 9.81 -25.16 -2.02
C ARG A 195 8.73 -24.14 -1.66
N HIS A 196 7.47 -24.56 -1.67
CA HIS A 196 6.33 -23.73 -1.39
C HIS A 196 5.78 -24.05 -0.01
N SER A 197 5.87 -23.10 0.93
CA SER A 197 5.46 -23.28 2.34
C SER A 197 3.97 -23.58 2.58
N HIS A 198 3.15 -23.52 1.53
CA HIS A 198 1.70 -23.83 1.55
C HIS A 198 1.37 -25.15 0.84
N CYS A 199 2.40 -25.87 0.37
CA CYS A 199 2.29 -27.18 -0.24
C CYS A 199 3.08 -28.24 0.55
N GLY A 200 2.50 -29.43 0.65
CA GLY A 200 3.11 -30.61 1.25
C GLY A 200 3.16 -31.74 0.23
N TRP A 201 4.22 -32.55 0.28
CA TRP A 201 4.34 -33.73 -0.57
C TRP A 201 3.79 -34.95 0.16
N CYS A 202 2.73 -35.57 -0.36
CA CYS A 202 2.25 -36.82 0.18
C CYS A 202 2.80 -37.98 -0.65
N ALA A 203 3.81 -38.66 -0.09
CA ALA A 203 4.47 -39.79 -0.75
C ALA A 203 3.57 -41.04 -0.78
N THR A 204 3.70 -41.82 -1.85
CA THR A 204 3.06 -43.14 -1.95
C THR A 204 3.94 -44.18 -1.27
N HIS A 205 3.37 -45.02 -0.41
CA HIS A 205 4.15 -46.01 0.34
C HIS A 205 4.85 -47.01 -0.59
N GLY A 206 6.09 -47.37 -0.27
CA GLY A 206 6.89 -48.33 -1.04
C GLY A 206 7.54 -47.77 -2.31
N HIS A 207 7.37 -46.47 -2.62
CA HIS A 207 7.96 -45.84 -3.80
C HIS A 207 8.82 -44.62 -3.44
N ASN A 208 10.04 -44.57 -4.00
CA ASN A 208 10.93 -43.42 -3.84
C ASN A 208 10.52 -42.29 -4.80
N GLY A 209 10.14 -41.13 -4.26
CA GLY A 209 9.89 -39.93 -5.04
C GLY A 209 8.54 -39.85 -5.77
N ILE A 210 7.68 -40.87 -5.65
CA ILE A 210 6.31 -40.86 -6.19
C ILE A 210 5.33 -40.40 -5.09
N GLY A 211 4.44 -39.50 -5.44
CA GLY A 211 3.51 -38.86 -4.53
C GLY A 211 2.70 -37.78 -5.22
N ARG A 212 1.87 -37.09 -4.44
CA ARG A 212 1.09 -35.95 -4.93
C ARG A 212 1.36 -34.74 -4.06
N CYS A 213 1.54 -33.60 -4.71
CA CYS A 213 1.64 -32.34 -4.01
C CYS A 213 0.22 -31.85 -3.66
N ILE A 214 0.00 -31.60 -2.38
CA ILE A 214 -1.31 -31.24 -1.83
C ILE A 214 -1.18 -29.94 -1.03
N GLN A 215 -2.29 -29.22 -0.89
CA GLN A 215 -2.34 -28.00 -0.09
C GLN A 215 -2.10 -28.35 1.39
N GLY A 216 -1.11 -27.73 2.01
CA GLY A 216 -0.65 -28.08 3.37
C GLY A 216 0.80 -27.65 3.60
N GLY A 217 1.26 -27.58 4.84
CA GLY A 217 2.67 -27.30 5.13
C GLY A 217 3.43 -28.57 5.50
N LEU A 218 4.68 -28.42 5.95
CA LEU A 218 5.43 -29.48 6.64
C LEU A 218 4.68 -30.01 7.88
N ASN A 219 3.75 -29.21 8.43
CA ASN A 219 2.95 -29.55 9.61
C ASN A 219 1.62 -30.26 9.27
N GLY A 220 1.35 -30.60 8.00
CA GLY A 220 0.13 -31.32 7.56
C GLY A 220 -0.82 -30.51 6.67
N THR A 221 -1.88 -31.17 6.18
CA THR A 221 -2.90 -30.60 5.28
C THR A 221 -3.82 -29.62 6.00
N GLN A 222 -4.26 -28.56 5.31
CA GLN A 222 -5.20 -27.58 5.88
C GLN A 222 -6.65 -28.10 5.97
N ASP A 223 -6.97 -29.12 5.19
CA ASP A 223 -8.25 -29.81 5.23
C ASP A 223 -8.03 -31.10 6.03
N GLY A 224 -8.58 -31.20 7.23
CA GLY A 224 -8.45 -32.34 8.14
C GLY A 224 -9.16 -33.62 7.63
N THR A 225 -9.30 -33.76 6.31
CA THR A 225 -10.16 -34.73 5.62
C THR A 225 -9.40 -35.92 5.03
N TYR A 226 -8.08 -36.01 5.16
CA TYR A 226 -7.35 -37.26 4.90
C TYR A 226 -7.18 -38.10 6.18
N THR A 227 -8.27 -38.31 6.90
CA THR A 227 -8.38 -39.48 7.78
C THR A 227 -8.59 -40.71 6.91
N GLY A 228 -7.49 -41.44 6.67
CA GLY A 228 -7.49 -42.85 6.27
C GLY A 228 -8.57 -43.29 5.28
N LEU A 229 -8.40 -42.96 3.99
CA LEU A 229 -8.93 -43.86 2.96
C LEU A 229 -7.90 -44.97 2.75
N GLN A 230 -8.37 -46.19 2.97
CA GLN A 230 -7.61 -47.45 2.95
C GLN A 230 -6.62 -47.50 1.77
N GLY A 231 -5.33 -47.38 2.08
CA GLY A 231 -4.25 -47.49 1.10
C GLY A 231 -3.07 -46.55 1.34
N GLN A 232 -2.41 -46.66 2.51
CA GLN A 232 -1.02 -46.27 2.77
C GLN A 232 -0.46 -45.03 2.02
N SER A 233 -0.89 -43.84 2.42
CA SER A 233 -0.17 -42.59 2.14
C SER A 233 0.11 -41.86 3.45
N HIS A 234 1.22 -42.22 4.10
CA HIS A 234 1.75 -41.44 5.21
C HIS A 234 2.37 -40.16 4.63
N CYS A 235 1.69 -39.02 4.80
CA CYS A 235 2.33 -37.73 4.61
C CYS A 235 3.23 -37.47 5.84
N ASN A 236 4.46 -37.99 5.81
CA ASN A 236 5.45 -37.71 6.86
C ASN A 236 6.02 -36.29 6.65
N PRO A 237 6.34 -35.54 7.71
CA PRO A 237 6.92 -34.19 7.62
C PRO A 237 8.25 -34.17 6.84
#